data_AF-A0A0B0EQR0-F1
#
_entry.id   AF-A0A0B0EQR0-F1
#
_cell.length_a   1.000
_cell.length_b   1.000
_cell.length_c   1.000
_cell.angle_alpha   90.00
_cell.angle_beta   90.00
_cell.angle_gamma   90.00
#
_symmetry.space_group_name_H-M   'P 1'
#
loop_
_entity.id
_entity.type
_entity.pdbx_description
1 polymer ?
#
loop_
_entity_poly.entity_id
_entity_poly.type
_entity_poly.pdbx_seq_one_letter_code
_entity_poly.pdbx_strand_id
1 'polypeptide(L)' 'MKAINVPGYHFHFITEDKRAGGHLLECQTENVRIGIDYTSNSYLSSPEDEEFYNAELSKGNQAVLEKVEK' A
#
# COMPACT_ATOMS: atom_id res chain seq x y z
N MET A 1 8.18 -0.55 -9.87
CA MET A 1 7.08 -0.96 -8.97
C MET A 1 5.76 -0.19 -9.16
N LYS A 2 5.65 0.89 -9.95
CA LYS A 2 4.40 1.70 -10.03
C LYS A 2 3.13 0.94 -10.42
N ALA A 3 3.25 -0.18 -11.17
CA ALA A 3 2.14 -1.05 -11.53
C ALA A 3 1.98 -2.27 -10.60
N ILE A 4 2.88 -2.44 -9.62
CA ILE A 4 2.95 -3.59 -8.71
C ILE A 4 2.54 -3.17 -7.29
N ASN A 5 2.84 -1.93 -6.87
CA ASN A 5 2.52 -1.39 -5.55
C ASN A 5 2.32 0.14 -5.61
N VAL A 6 1.79 0.72 -4.54
CA VAL A 6 1.52 2.16 -4.39
C VAL A 6 2.84 2.93 -4.26
N PRO A 7 3.14 3.89 -5.16
CA PRO A 7 4.37 4.66 -5.08
C PRO A 7 4.33 5.70 -3.95
N GLY A 8 5.45 5.84 -3.23
CA GLY A 8 5.60 6.80 -2.13
C GLY A 8 5.29 6.17 -0.78
N TYR A 9 4.73 6.95 0.14
CA TYR A 9 4.32 6.47 1.45
C TYR A 9 2.95 5.81 1.37
N HIS A 10 2.85 4.58 1.86
CA HIS A 10 1.61 3.83 2.03
C HIS A 10 1.63 3.27 3.45
N PHE A 11 0.81 3.84 4.33
CA PHE A 11 0.78 3.50 5.76
C PHE A 11 -0.58 3.00 6.17
N HIS A 12 -0.58 1.99 7.04
CA HIS A 12 -1.76 1.61 7.80
C HIS A 12 -1.54 2.00 9.27
N PHE A 13 -2.65 2.17 9.98
CA PHE A 13 -2.68 2.50 11.39
C PHE A 13 -3.42 1.42 12.18
N ILE A 14 -2.99 1.20 13.43
CA ILE A 14 -3.68 0.35 14.39
C ILE A 14 -3.56 0.97 15.78
N THR A 15 -4.66 0.98 16.54
CA THR A 15 -4.65 1.44 17.93
C THR A 15 -3.94 0.45 18.83
N GLU A 16 -3.39 0.94 19.95
CA GLU A 16 -2.67 0.10 20.92
C GLU A 16 -3.53 -1.05 21.46
N ASP A 17 -4.82 -0.79 21.70
CA ASP A 17 -5.79 -1.80 22.14
C ASP A 17 -6.27 -2.73 21.02
N LYS A 18 -5.83 -2.50 19.76
CA LYS A 18 -6.15 -3.25 18.55
C LYS A 18 -7.64 -3.26 18.19
N ARG A 19 -8.43 -2.33 18.73
CA ARG A 19 -9.88 -2.27 18.47
C ARG A 19 -10.22 -1.43 17.25
N ALA A 20 -9.30 -0.61 16.78
CA ALA A 20 -9.48 0.22 15.59
C ALA A 20 -8.18 0.30 14.78
N GLY A 21 -8.34 0.66 13.51
CA GLY A 21 -7.25 0.79 12.55
C GLY A 21 -7.78 1.09 11.16
N GLY A 22 -6.89 1.15 10.18
CA GLY A 22 -7.27 1.34 8.78
C GLY A 22 -6.15 1.89 7.92
N HIS A 23 -6.51 2.20 6.67
CA HIS A 23 -5.66 2.90 5.73
C HIS A 23 -5.46 4.36 6.16
N LEU A 24 -4.22 4.83 6.19
CA LEU A 24 -3.90 6.15 6.69
C LEU A 24 -3.90 7.19 5.57
N LEU A 25 -4.87 8.10 5.61
CA LEU A 25 -4.97 9.21 4.66
C LEU A 25 -4.13 10.41 5.10
N GLU A 26 -4.28 10.78 6.37
CA GLU A 26 -3.57 11.90 6.99
C GLU A 26 -3.33 11.62 8.48
N CYS A 27 -2.21 12.09 9.00
CA CYS A 27 -1.97 12.14 10.44
C CYS A 27 -1.11 13.34 10.81
N GLN A 28 -1.33 13.84 12.02
CA GLN A 28 -0.42 14.76 12.68
C GLN A 28 0.10 14.08 13.94
N THR A 29 1.41 14.12 14.14
CA THR A 29 2.07 13.48 15.28
C THR A 29 3.05 14.45 15.93
N GLU A 30 3.27 14.33 17.23
CA GLU A 30 4.27 15.13 17.94
C GLU A 30 5.51 14.28 18.25
N ASN A 31 5.50 13.56 19.37
CA ASN A 31 6.62 12.75 19.82
C ASN A 31 6.41 11.29 19.42
N VAL A 32 6.96 10.90 18.27
CA VAL A 32 6.93 9.53 17.77
C VAL A 32 8.32 8.93 17.67
N ARG A 33 8.40 7.61 17.83
CA ARG A 33 9.60 6.84 17.52
C ARG A 33 9.45 6.23 16.13
N ILE A 34 10.38 6.54 15.24
CA ILE A 34 10.39 6.01 13.87
C ILE A 34 11.44 4.89 13.77
N GLY A 35 11.05 3.75 13.21
CA GLY A 35 11.96 2.69 12.76
C GLY A 35 11.89 2.56 11.24
N ILE A 36 13.04 2.48 10.59
CA ILE A 36 13.14 2.31 9.13
C ILE A 36 14.00 1.08 8.86
N ASP A 37 13.50 0.18 8.02
CA ASP A 37 14.27 -0.91 7.42
C ASP A 37 14.48 -0.60 5.93
N TYR A 38 15.73 -0.67 5.49
CA TYR A 38 16.09 -0.43 4.10
C TYR A 38 16.10 -1.77 3.35
N THR A 39 15.01 -2.04 2.64
CA THR A 39 14.88 -3.26 1.83
C THR A 39 15.22 -2.98 0.37
N SER A 40 16.35 -3.52 -0.11
CA SER A 40 16.83 -3.31 -1.49
C SER A 40 16.25 -4.27 -2.53
N ASN A 41 15.60 -5.36 -2.08
CA ASN A 41 15.04 -6.39 -2.94
C ASN A 41 13.56 -6.61 -2.65
N SER A 42 12.78 -6.92 -3.67
CA SER A 42 11.36 -7.27 -3.55
C SER A 42 11.09 -8.62 -4.20
N TYR A 43 10.26 -9.43 -3.55
CA TYR A 43 9.72 -10.67 -4.12
C TYR A 43 8.24 -10.46 -4.45
N LEU A 44 7.81 -10.93 -5.62
CA LEU A 44 6.43 -10.87 -6.08
C LEU A 44 5.96 -12.29 -6.37
N SER A 45 4.84 -12.67 -5.75
CA SER A 45 4.08 -13.86 -6.10
C SER A 45 2.72 -13.41 -6.65
N SER A 46 2.27 -14.06 -7.72
CA SER A 46 0.97 -13.78 -8.34
C SER A 46 -0.05 -14.84 -7.92
N PRO A 47 -1.34 -14.48 -7.81
CA PRO A 47 -2.41 -15.46 -7.68
C PRO A 47 -2.43 -16.42 -8.88
N GLU A 48 -2.80 -17.67 -8.62
CA GLU A 48 -2.89 -18.74 -9.63
C GLU A 48 -4.36 -19.10 -9.91
N ASP A 49 -5.15 -18.10 -10.30
CA ASP A 49 -6.57 -18.24 -10.57
C ASP A 49 -7.00 -17.53 -11.87
N GLU A 50 -8.15 -17.96 -12.42
CA GLU A 50 -8.68 -17.45 -13.68
C GLU A 50 -9.03 -15.96 -13.62
N GLU A 51 -9.40 -15.42 -12.45
CA GLU A 51 -9.75 -14.01 -12.31
C GLU A 51 -8.50 -13.14 -12.53
N PHE A 52 -7.37 -13.51 -11.92
CA PHE A 52 -6.10 -12.83 -12.13
C PHE A 52 -5.59 -12.98 -13.57
N TYR A 53 -5.69 -14.17 -14.17
CA TYR A 53 -5.20 -14.40 -15.54
C TYR A 53 -5.99 -13.63 -16.61
N ASN A 54 -7.28 -13.37 -16.37
CA ASN A 54 -8.13 -12.62 -17.30
C ASN A 54 -8.19 -11.12 -17.00
N ALA A 55 -7.49 -10.63 -15.98
CA ALA A 55 -7.51 -9.23 -15.60
C ALA A 55 -6.73 -8.34 -16.60
N GLU A 56 -7.34 -7.22 -17.02
CA GLU A 56 -6.70 -6.20 -17.85
C GLU A 56 -5.79 -5.28 -17.02
N LEU A 57 -4.57 -5.75 -16.74
CA LEU A 57 -3.59 -5.06 -15.87
C LEU A 57 -2.72 -4.02 -16.61
N SER A 58 -2.86 -3.89 -17.93
CA SER A 58 -2.02 -3.02 -18.78
C SER A 58 -2.37 -1.54 -18.69
N LYS A 59 -3.59 -1.20 -18.24
CA LYS A 59 -4.05 0.18 -18.09
C LYS A 59 -3.55 0.76 -16.77
N GLY A 60 -2.30 1.20 -16.75
CA GLY A 60 -1.73 1.93 -15.62
C GLY A 60 -2.52 3.22 -15.37
N ASN A 61 -3.39 3.24 -14.36
CA ASN A 61 -4.28 4.35 -14.10
C ASN A 61 -3.90 5.05 -12.79
N GLN A 62 -2.78 5.78 -12.84
CA GLN A 62 -2.20 6.50 -11.69
C GLN A 62 -3.24 7.39 -10.98
N ALA A 63 -4.14 8.01 -11.74
CA ALA A 63 -5.22 8.84 -11.19
C ALA A 63 -6.25 8.03 -10.38
N VAL A 64 -6.50 6.78 -10.77
CA VAL A 64 -7.38 5.88 -10.00
C VAL A 64 -6.68 5.44 -8.72
N LEU A 65 -5.39 5.08 -8.80
CA LEU A 65 -4.61 4.73 -7.62
C LEU A 65 -4.56 5.87 -6.62
N GLU A 66 -4.30 7.10 -7.08
CA GLU A 66 -4.30 8.28 -6.21
C GLU A 66 -5.65 8.52 -5.54
N LYS A 67 -6.76 8.29 -6.24
CA LYS A 67 -8.11 8.48 -5.69
C LYS A 67 -8.50 7.43 -4.64
N VAL A 68 -7.94 6.21 -4.74
CA VAL A 68 -8.27 5.11 -3.81
C VAL A 68 -7.38 5.18 -2.57
N GLU A 69 -6.12 5.58 -2.74
CA GLU A 69 -5.10 5.51 -1.70
C GLU A 69 -4.90 6.83 -0.94
N LYS A 70 -5.54 7.94 -1.34
CA LYS A 70 -5.39 9.27 -0.72
C LYS A 70 -6.71 10.02 -0.61
#